data_AF-A0A7C7CML2-F1
#
_entry.id   AF-A0A7C7CML2-F1
#
_cell.length_a   1.000
_cell.length_b   1.000
_cell.length_c   1.000
_cell.angle_alpha   90.00
_cell.angle_beta   90.00
_cell.angle_gamma   90.00
#
_symmetry.space_group_name_H-M   'P 1'
#
loop_
_entity.id
_entity.type
_entity.pdbx_description
1 polymer ?
#
loop_
_entity_poly.entity_id
_entity_poly.type
_entity_poly.pdbx_seq_one_letter_code
_entity_poly.pdbx_strand_id
1 'polypeptide(L)' 'ADEEELINRLVLRGTTSGRTDDTPEIIRQRLQVYRRQTEPLIEFYEQRNLIKAVEGVGEISEITKRILNTLV' A
#
# COMPACT_ATOMS: atom_id res chain seq x y z
N ALA A 1 0.13 4.58 -6.07
CA ALA A 1 1.04 3.53 -6.58
C ALA A 1 0.32 2.72 -7.65
N ASP A 2 1.02 2.42 -8.73
CA ASP A 2 0.51 1.57 -9.80
C ASP A 2 0.34 0.11 -9.31
N GLU A 3 -0.67 -0.60 -9.82
CA GLU A 3 -0.97 -1.97 -9.40
C GLU A 3 0.18 -2.93 -9.74
N GLU A 4 0.81 -2.75 -10.90
CA GLU A 4 1.96 -3.56 -11.31
C GLU A 4 3.15 -3.34 -10.39
N GLU A 5 3.40 -2.10 -9.97
CA GLU A 5 4.46 -1.79 -9.03
C GLU A 5 4.24 -2.47 -7.66
N LEU A 6 3.01 -2.50 -7.15
CA LEU A 6 2.67 -3.21 -5.92
C LEU A 6 2.90 -4.71 -6.05
N ILE A 7 2.50 -5.31 -7.17
CA ILE A 7 2.72 -6.74 -7.43
C ILE A 7 4.22 -7.04 -7.44
N ASN A 8 5.02 -6.24 -8.15
CA ASN A 8 6.47 -6.42 -8.23
C ASN A 8 7.14 -6.35 -6.85
N ARG A 9 6.76 -5.37 -6.02
CA ARG A 9 7.26 -5.24 -4.63
C ARG A 9 6.92 -6.45 -3.78
N LEU A 10 5.70 -6.98 -3.90
CA LEU A 10 5.24 -8.12 -3.10
C LEU A 10 5.89 -9.44 -3.55
N VAL A 11 6.08 -9.65 -4.86
CA VAL A 11 6.82 -10.82 -5.36
C VAL A 11 8.27 -10.80 -4.86
N LEU A 12 8.95 -9.65 -4.91
CA LEU A 12 10.29 -9.50 -4.36
C LEU A 12 10.34 -9.79 -2.86
N ARG A 13 9.29 -9.43 -2.11
CA ARG A 13 9.19 -9.79 -0.69
C ARG A 13 9.06 -11.30 -0.50
N GLY A 14 8.28 -11.99 -1.33
CA GLY A 14 8.17 -13.45 -1.29
C GLY A 14 9.53 -14.15 -1.47
N THR A 15 10.33 -13.70 -2.44
CA THR A 15 11.66 -14.26 -2.71
C THR A 15 12.68 -13.95 -1.62
N THR A 16 12.64 -12.76 -1.03
CA THR A 16 13.65 -12.31 -0.05
C THR A 16 13.34 -12.71 1.39
N SER A 17 12.07 -12.86 1.76
CA SER A 17 11.65 -13.17 3.14
C SER A 17 11.19 -14.61 3.36
N GLY A 18 11.01 -15.39 2.28
CA GLY A 18 10.46 -16.74 2.36
C GLY A 18 8.94 -16.79 2.56
N ARG A 19 8.23 -15.67 2.36
CA ARG A 19 6.77 -15.62 2.39
C ARG A 19 6.18 -16.35 1.19
N THR A 20 5.71 -17.56 1.43
CA THR A 20 5.18 -18.46 0.40
C THR A 20 3.85 -18.00 -0.20
N ASP A 21 3.12 -17.11 0.48
CA ASP A 21 1.84 -16.57 0.03
C ASP A 21 1.96 -15.37 -0.91
N ASP A 22 3.16 -14.79 -1.07
CA ASP A 22 3.41 -13.67 -1.99
C ASP A 22 3.60 -14.17 -3.45
N THR A 23 2.63 -14.94 -3.96
CA THR A 23 2.55 -15.35 -5.37
C THR A 23 1.68 -14.38 -6.17
N PRO A 24 1.89 -14.20 -7.49
CA PRO A 24 1.10 -13.24 -8.28
C PRO A 24 -0.42 -13.46 -8.19
N GLU A 25 -0.86 -14.71 -8.17
CA GLU A 25 -2.29 -15.07 -8.04
C GLU A 25 -2.87 -14.62 -6.69
N ILE A 26 -2.20 -14.98 -5.59
CA ILE A 26 -2.65 -14.63 -4.24
C ILE A 26 -2.57 -13.11 -4.02
N ILE A 27 -1.54 -12.44 -4.54
CA ILE A 27 -1.40 -10.99 -4.44
C ILE A 27 -2.58 -10.28 -5.12
N ARG A 28 -2.96 -10.68 -6.34
CA ARG A 28 -4.13 -10.10 -7.03
C ARG A 28 -5.42 -10.32 -6.25
N GLN A 29 -5.62 -11.52 -5.70
CA GLN A 29 -6.77 -11.80 -4.84
C GLN A 29 -6.78 -10.90 -3.59
N ARG A 30 -5.63 -10.70 -2.94
CA ARG A 30 -5.50 -9.79 -1.78
C ARG A 30 -5.81 -8.33 -2.15
N LEU A 31 -5.37 -7.86 -3.32
CA LEU A 31 -5.67 -6.52 -3.81
C LEU A 31 -7.17 -6.34 -4.10
N GLN A 32 -7.83 -7.34 -4.69
CA GLN A 32 -9.28 -7.32 -4.88
C GLN A 32 -10.03 -7.25 -3.54
N VAL A 33 -9.59 -8.03 -2.54
CA VAL A 33 -10.17 -8.00 -1.19
C VAL A 33 -9.95 -6.64 -0.53
N TYR A 34 -8.74 -6.05 -0.64
CA TYR A 34 -8.44 -4.71 -0.14
C TYR A 34 -9.37 -3.66 -0.73
N ARG A 35 -9.53 -3.63 -2.06
CA ARG A 35 -10.44 -2.70 -2.77
C ARG A 35 -11.89 -2.85 -2.30
N ARG A 36 -12.34 -4.09 -2.08
CA ARG A 36 -13.73 -4.36 -1.67
C ARG A 36 -14.00 -4.06 -0.19
N GLN A 37 -13.03 -4.31 0.69
CA GLN A 37 -13.28 -4.36 2.14
C GLN A 37 -12.54 -3.27 2.94
N THR A 38 -11.41 -2.77 2.45
CA THR A 38 -10.55 -1.84 3.18
C THR A 38 -10.57 -0.45 2.56
N GLU A 39 -10.52 -0.33 1.23
CA GLU A 39 -10.56 0.95 0.52
C GLU A 39 -11.79 1.82 0.88
N PRO A 40 -13.02 1.28 1.07
CA PRO A 40 -14.17 2.09 1.48
C PRO A 40 -14.01 2.77 2.85
N LEU A 41 -13.08 2.29 3.70
CA LEU A 41 -12.77 2.94 4.97
C LEU A 41 -12.09 4.30 4.76
N ILE A 42 -11.41 4.53 3.63
CA ILE A 42 -10.79 5.82 3.31
C ILE A 42 -11.88 6.89 3.30
N GLU A 43 -12.94 6.70 2.52
CA GLU A 43 -14.07 7.63 2.44
C GLU A 43 -14.71 7.89 3.81
N PHE A 44 -14.90 6.83 4.60
CA PHE A 44 -15.46 6.92 5.95
C PHE A 44 -14.63 7.79 6.90
N TYR A 45 -13.30 7.72 6.83
CA TYR A 45 -12.42 8.53 7.67
C TYR A 45 -12.13 9.92 7.08
N GLU A 46 -12.21 10.08 5.75
CA GLU A 46 -12.12 11.38 5.07
C GLU A 46 -13.25 12.31 5.49
N GLN A 47 -14.50 11.80 5.57
CA GLN A 47 -15.66 12.56 6.05
C GLN A 47 -15.49 13.09 7.49
N ARG A 48 -14.57 12.52 8.26
CA ARG A 48 -14.27 12.91 9.65
C ARG A 48 -13.04 13.79 9.77
N ASN A 49 -12.40 14.16 8.66
CA ASN A 49 -11.13 14.88 8.62
C ASN A 49 -10.01 14.17 9.40
N LEU A 50 -10.00 12.83 9.36
CA LEU A 50 -9.01 12.00 10.08
C LEU A 50 -7.91 11.42 9.17
N ILE A 51 -8.01 11.63 7.85
CA ILE A 51 -7.04 11.11 6.87
C ILE A 51 -5.97 12.15 6.58
N LYS A 52 -4.70 11.70 6.59
CA LYS A 52 -3.55 12.41 6.04
C LYS A 52 -2.93 11.56 4.93
N ALA A 53 -3.21 11.91 3.68
CA ALA A 53 -2.74 11.16 2.52
C ALA A 53 -1.24 11.41 2.25
N VAL A 54 -0.51 10.37 1.87
CA VAL A 54 0.93 10.42 1.56
C VAL A 54 1.21 9.62 0.29
N GLU A 55 1.94 10.21 -0.67
CA GLU A 55 2.36 9.51 -1.89
C GLU A 55 3.44 8.45 -1.57
N GLY A 56 3.13 7.18 -1.84
CA GLY A 56 3.93 6.00 -1.49
C GLY A 56 4.86 5.48 -2.59
N VAL A 57 5.06 6.26 -3.64
CA VAL A 57 5.97 5.98 -4.76
C VAL A 57 7.21 6.88 -4.67
N GLY A 58 8.40 6.30 -4.89
CA GLY A 58 9.69 6.98 -4.82
C GLY A 58 10.67 6.30 -3.85
N GLU A 59 11.78 6.98 -3.58
CA GLU A 59 12.81 6.51 -2.65
C GLU A 59 12.30 6.48 -1.21
N ILE A 60 12.78 5.51 -0.41
CA ILE A 60 12.37 5.36 1.00
C ILE A 60 12.61 6.64 1.80
N SER A 61 13.73 7.33 1.55
CA SER A 61 14.08 8.58 2.23
C SER A 61 13.10 9.72 1.89
N GLU A 62 12.65 9.80 0.63
CA GLU A 62 11.66 10.79 0.18
C GLU A 62 10.29 10.51 0.78
N ILE A 63 9.85 9.25 0.74
CA ILE A 63 8.57 8.84 1.33
C ILE A 63 8.59 9.12 2.84
N THR A 64 9.67 8.77 3.54
CA THR A 64 9.86 9.07 4.97
C THR A 64 9.71 10.57 5.24
N LYS A 65 10.33 11.42 4.42
CA LYS A 65 10.21 12.88 4.55
C LYS A 65 8.77 13.35 4.36
N ARG A 66 8.03 12.79 3.38
CA ARG A 66 6.61 13.12 3.16
C ARG A 66 5.76 12.73 4.38
N ILE A 67 5.99 11.55 4.98
CA ILE A 67 5.28 11.12 6.19
C ILE A 67 5.56 12.09 7.34
N LEU A 68 6.81 12.44 7.59
CA LEU A 68 7.15 13.37 8.68
C LEU A 68 6.49 14.74 8.47
N ASN A 69 6.49 15.25 7.24
CA ASN A 69 5.86 16.52 6.91
C ASN A 69 4.34 16.54 7.12
N THR A 70 3.64 15.39 7.07
CA THR A 70 2.20 15.37 7.36
C THR A 70 1.90 15.34 8.85
N LEU A 71 2.85 14.96 9.71
CA LEU A 71 2.65 14.87 11.16
C LEU A 71 2.80 16.21 11.89
N VAL A 72 3.56 17.14 11.31
CA VAL A 72 3.76 18.51 11.81
C VAL A 72 2.56 19.38 11.42
#